data_AF-A0A973QSK7-F1
#
_entry.id   AF-A0A973QSK7-F1
#
_cell.length_a   1.000
_cell.length_b   1.000
_cell.length_c   1.000
_cell.angle_alpha   90.00
_cell.angle_beta   90.00
_cell.angle_gamma   90.00
#
_symmetry.space_group_name_H-M   'P 1'
#
loop_
_entity.id
_entity.type
_entity.pdbx_description
1 polymer ?
#
loop_
_entity_poly.entity_id
_entity_poly.type
_entity_poly.pdbx_seq_one_letter_code
_entity_poly.pdbx_strand_id
1 'polypeptide(L)'
;EDELRQTRADRDLQRERAVTAEQQARAAEAERERDAEQVRDLRDRLATAQATAGLVLPDLADLSGDLGNGVRGVRLPEAGLTVARQPDGAMMLHHQGRKIRLGDGEHATAYGRVLAAALLALASPQP
;
A
#
# COMPACT_ATOMS: atom_id res chain seq x y z
N GLU A 1 -1.68 48.11 -42.86
CA GLU A 1 -0.41 47.81 -42.14
C GLU A 1 -0.65 47.36 -40.70
N ASP A 2 -1.64 47.92 -39.99
CA ASP A 2 -1.94 47.53 -38.61
C ASP A 2 -2.45 46.09 -38.45
N GLU A 3 -3.29 45.58 -39.36
CA GLU A 3 -3.73 44.17 -39.34
C GLU A 3 -2.56 43.17 -39.39
N LEU A 4 -1.58 43.40 -40.26
CA LEU A 4 -0.40 42.54 -40.38
C LEU A 4 0.50 42.60 -39.14
N ARG A 5 0.51 43.73 -38.42
CA ARG A 5 1.21 43.86 -37.14
C ARG A 5 0.45 43.13 -36.03
N GLN A 6 -0.88 43.23 -36.00
CA GLN A 6 -1.74 42.51 -35.07
C GLN A 6 -1.58 40.99 -35.21
N THR A 7 -1.61 40.47 -36.44
CA THR A 7 -1.46 39.02 -36.70
C THR A 7 -0.09 38.49 -36.29
N ARG A 8 0.97 39.30 -36.42
CA ARG A 8 2.33 38.92 -35.97
C ARG A 8 2.41 38.88 -34.45
N ALA A 9 1.88 39.89 -33.78
CA ALA A 9 1.83 39.93 -32.31
C ALA A 9 1.04 38.76 -31.71
N ASP A 10 -0.12 38.42 -32.30
CA ASP A 10 -0.92 37.28 -31.87
C ASP A 10 -0.18 35.95 -32.07
N ARG A 11 0.55 35.80 -33.18
CA ARG A 11 1.34 34.59 -33.46
C ARG A 11 2.50 34.45 -32.48
N ASP A 12 3.18 35.53 -32.16
CA ASP A 12 4.29 35.52 -31.20
C ASP A 12 3.79 35.22 -29.78
N LEU A 13 2.65 35.79 -29.37
CA LEU A 13 1.99 35.48 -28.10
C LEU A 13 1.56 34.01 -28.01
N GLN A 14 1.01 33.45 -29.09
CA GLN A 14 0.67 32.02 -29.15
C GLN A 14 1.91 31.13 -29.04
N ARG A 15 3.03 31.55 -29.64
CA ARG A 15 4.30 30.82 -29.57
C ARG A 15 4.88 30.84 -28.17
N GLU A 16 4.86 31.98 -27.49
CA GLU A 16 5.29 32.09 -26.09
C GLU A 16 4.45 31.23 -25.14
N ARG A 17 3.11 31.22 -25.33
CA ARG A 17 2.21 30.35 -24.57
C ARG A 17 2.50 28.87 -24.81
N ALA A 18 2.75 28.47 -26.06
CA ALA A 18 3.09 27.10 -26.39
C ALA A 18 4.42 26.65 -25.74
N VAL A 19 5.45 27.50 -25.77
CA VAL A 19 6.75 27.23 -25.12
C VAL A 19 6.58 27.12 -23.61
N THR A 20 5.79 28.01 -23.01
CA THR A 20 5.53 28.00 -21.56
C THR A 20 4.78 26.73 -21.15
N ALA A 21 3.76 26.33 -21.91
CA ALA A 21 3.00 25.10 -21.66
C ALA A 21 3.88 23.86 -21.80
N GLU A 22 4.76 23.81 -22.80
CA GLU A 22 5.71 22.72 -22.98
C GLU A 22 6.72 22.62 -21.83
N GLN A 23 7.24 23.77 -21.36
CA GLN A 23 8.13 23.81 -20.20
C GLN A 23 7.43 23.34 -18.92
N GLN A 24 6.17 23.76 -18.70
CA GLN A 24 5.36 23.31 -17.57
C GLN A 24 5.07 21.81 -17.63
N ALA A 25 4.75 21.27 -18.81
CA ALA A 25 4.52 19.85 -18.99
C ALA A 25 5.77 19.02 -18.65
N ARG A 26 6.93 19.43 -19.16
CA ARG A 26 8.21 18.78 -18.86
C ARG A 26 8.59 18.87 -17.39
N ALA A 27 8.33 20.01 -16.73
CA ALA A 27 8.58 20.17 -15.31
C ALA A 27 7.69 19.23 -14.47
N ALA A 28 6.40 19.13 -14.81
CA ALA A 28 5.47 18.24 -14.14
C ALA A 28 5.81 16.75 -14.35
N GLU A 29 6.30 16.38 -15.54
CA GLU A 29 6.76 15.01 -15.81
C GLU A 29 8.00 14.66 -14.99
N ALA A 30 8.99 15.55 -14.92
CA ALA A 30 10.17 15.36 -14.09
C ALA A 30 9.83 15.29 -12.58
N GLU A 31 8.83 16.04 -12.12
CA GLU A 31 8.35 15.96 -10.73
C GLU A 31 7.70 14.60 -10.44
N ARG A 32 6.85 14.11 -11.35
CA ARG A 32 6.24 12.78 -11.23
C ARG A 32 7.26 11.65 -11.20
N GLU A 33 8.32 11.75 -12.01
CA GLU A 33 9.40 10.76 -12.01
C GLU A 33 10.12 10.74 -10.65
N ARG A 34 10.45 11.91 -10.09
CA ARG A 34 11.07 12.01 -8.76
C ARG A 34 10.16 11.45 -7.66
N ASP A 35 8.88 11.77 -7.69
CA ASP A 35 7.91 11.25 -6.73
C ASP A 35 7.82 9.72 -6.82
N ALA A 36 7.81 9.17 -8.04
CA ALA A 36 7.77 7.73 -8.27
C ALA A 36 9.04 7.03 -7.74
N GLU A 37 10.21 7.62 -7.95
CA GLU A 37 11.47 7.14 -7.39
C GLU A 37 11.47 7.19 -5.86
N GLN A 38 11.01 8.30 -5.27
CA GLN A 38 10.93 8.47 -3.83
C GLN A 38 9.97 7.45 -3.20
N VAL A 39 8.83 7.17 -3.84
CA VAL A 39 7.89 6.13 -3.38
C VAL A 39 8.53 4.74 -3.44
N ARG A 40 9.32 4.43 -4.47
CA ARG A 40 10.05 3.15 -4.55
C ARG A 40 11.08 3.03 -3.44
N ASP A 41 11.93 4.05 -3.25
CA ASP A 41 12.95 4.05 -2.20
C ASP A 41 12.33 3.92 -0.79
N LEU A 42 11.22 4.62 -0.53
CA LEU A 42 10.50 4.48 0.74
C LEU A 42 9.92 3.07 0.94
N ARG A 43 9.43 2.42 -0.12
CA ARG A 43 8.97 1.03 -0.03
C ARG A 43 10.10 0.06 0.25
N ASP A 44 11.25 0.24 -0.38
CA ASP A 44 12.42 -0.61 -0.18
C ASP A 44 13.00 -0.44 1.23
N ARG A 45 13.05 0.80 1.73
CA ARG A 45 13.43 1.11 3.12
C ARG A 45 12.45 0.48 4.11
N LEU A 46 11.15 0.55 3.84
CA LEU A 46 10.13 -0.11 4.66
C LEU A 46 10.32 -1.62 4.68
N ALA A 47 10.51 -2.25 3.52
CA ALA A 47 10.75 -3.69 3.43
C ALA A 47 12.03 -4.09 4.18
N THR A 48 13.09 -3.31 4.06
CA THR A 48 14.36 -3.53 4.78
C THR A 48 14.19 -3.38 6.29
N ALA A 49 13.46 -2.36 6.75
CA ALA A 49 13.18 -2.14 8.15
C ALA A 49 12.32 -3.28 8.73
N GLN A 50 11.31 -3.73 7.97
CA GLN A 50 10.50 -4.89 8.32
C GLN A 50 11.35 -6.17 8.40
N ALA A 51 12.22 -6.41 7.44
CA ALA A 51 13.13 -7.56 7.45
C ALA A 51 14.07 -7.54 8.66
N THR A 52 14.68 -6.39 8.95
CA THR A 52 15.58 -6.20 10.09
C THR A 52 14.86 -6.39 11.42
N ALA A 53 13.60 -5.96 11.51
CA ALA A 53 12.76 -6.13 12.69
C ALA A 53 12.15 -7.54 12.81
N GLY A 54 12.44 -8.46 11.88
CA GLY A 54 11.79 -9.78 11.83
C GLY A 54 10.28 -9.72 11.53
N LEU A 55 9.80 -8.57 11.04
CA LEU A 55 8.42 -8.30 10.65
C LEU A 55 8.17 -8.58 9.16
N VAL A 56 8.91 -9.53 8.57
CA VAL A 56 8.61 -9.98 7.20
C VAL A 56 7.24 -10.63 7.21
N LEU A 57 6.26 -9.94 6.65
CA LEU A 57 4.92 -10.48 6.49
C LEU A 57 5.00 -11.62 5.48
N PRO A 58 4.60 -12.85 5.84
CA PRO A 58 4.58 -13.95 4.89
C PRO A 58 3.57 -13.67 3.77
N ASP A 59 3.85 -14.18 2.58
CA ASP A 59 2.92 -14.11 1.46
C ASP A 59 1.59 -14.80 1.81
N LEU A 60 0.49 -14.24 1.28
CA LEU A 60 -0.83 -14.83 1.43
C LEU A 60 -0.95 -16.10 0.59
N ALA A 61 -0.90 -17.26 1.25
CA ALA A 61 -1.17 -18.54 0.64
C ALA A 61 -2.67 -18.74 0.36
N ASP A 62 -2.98 -19.52 -0.66
CA ASP A 62 -4.32 -20.08 -0.81
C ASP A 62 -4.51 -21.20 0.24
N LEU A 63 -5.53 -21.05 1.07
CA LEU A 63 -5.86 -21.97 2.15
C LEU A 63 -7.17 -22.72 1.86
N SER A 64 -7.65 -22.67 0.62
CA SER A 64 -8.96 -23.20 0.24
C SER A 64 -9.17 -24.67 0.58
N GLY A 65 -8.11 -25.49 0.45
CA GLY A 65 -8.15 -26.92 0.76
C GLY A 65 -8.37 -27.23 2.25
N ASP A 66 -7.94 -26.34 3.14
CA ASP A 66 -7.96 -26.60 4.59
C ASP A 66 -9.05 -25.82 5.32
N LEU A 67 -9.39 -24.62 4.83
CA LEU A 67 -10.27 -23.68 5.53
C LEU A 67 -11.55 -23.31 4.76
N GLY A 68 -11.74 -23.85 3.56
CA GLY A 68 -12.90 -23.63 2.69
C GLY A 68 -12.60 -22.73 1.50
N ASN A 69 -13.40 -22.87 0.44
CA ASN A 69 -13.15 -22.24 -0.86
C ASN A 69 -12.97 -20.71 -0.79
N GLY A 70 -11.94 -20.21 -1.47
CA GLY A 70 -11.67 -18.78 -1.60
C GLY A 70 -11.00 -18.15 -0.39
N VAL A 71 -10.54 -18.96 0.57
CA VAL A 71 -9.84 -18.49 1.76
C VAL A 71 -8.36 -18.27 1.45
N ARG A 72 -7.84 -17.07 1.73
CA ARG A 72 -6.40 -16.76 1.61
C ARG A 72 -5.85 -16.29 2.94
N GLY A 73 -4.60 -16.61 3.26
CA GLY A 73 -4.07 -16.26 4.57
C GLY A 73 -2.61 -16.62 4.78
N VAL A 74 -2.17 -16.44 6.02
CA VAL A 74 -0.83 -16.75 6.48
C VAL A 74 -0.89 -17.85 7.52
N ARG A 75 -0.05 -18.87 7.38
CA ARG A 75 0.25 -19.82 8.44
C ARG A 75 1.48 -19.37 9.19
N LEU A 76 1.42 -19.45 10.51
CA LEU A 76 2.53 -19.19 11.42
C LEU A 76 2.77 -20.50 12.19
N PRO A 77 3.54 -21.45 11.61
CA PRO A 77 3.68 -22.81 12.15
C PRO A 77 4.26 -22.82 13.57
N GLU A 78 5.25 -21.97 13.81
CA GLU A 78 5.92 -21.85 15.12
C GLU A 78 4.98 -21.42 16.24
N ALA A 79 3.94 -20.64 15.91
CA ALA A 79 2.93 -20.19 16.86
C ALA A 79 1.68 -21.09 16.87
N GLY A 80 1.58 -22.07 15.95
CA GLY A 80 0.35 -22.85 15.75
C GLY A 80 -0.86 -22.00 15.34
N LEU A 81 -0.60 -20.83 14.73
CA LEU A 81 -1.63 -19.88 14.32
C LEU A 81 -1.83 -19.89 12.81
N THR A 82 -3.06 -19.64 12.38
CA THR A 82 -3.36 -19.30 10.98
C THR A 82 -4.28 -18.09 10.94
N VAL A 83 -3.90 -17.07 10.19
CA VAL A 83 -4.74 -15.88 9.97
C VAL A 83 -5.25 -15.93 8.55
N ALA A 84 -6.57 -15.94 8.38
CA ALA A 84 -7.21 -16.16 7.11
C ALA A 84 -8.24 -15.08 6.81
N ARG A 85 -8.25 -14.60 5.57
CA ARG A 85 -9.33 -13.79 5.00
C ARG A 85 -10.36 -14.71 4.36
N GLN A 86 -11.59 -14.61 4.84
CA GLN A 86 -12.74 -15.34 4.34
C GLN A 86 -13.30 -14.68 3.06
N PRO A 87 -14.10 -15.40 2.24
CA PRO A 87 -14.71 -14.85 1.03
C PRO A 87 -15.64 -13.65 1.28
N ASP A 88 -16.24 -13.56 2.47
CA ASP A 88 -17.05 -12.41 2.92
C ASP A 88 -16.18 -11.19 3.31
N GLY A 89 -14.85 -11.28 3.15
CA GLY A 89 -13.89 -10.25 3.51
C GLY A 89 -13.50 -10.22 4.99
N ALA A 90 -14.07 -11.09 5.82
CA ALA A 90 -13.76 -11.13 7.24
C ALA A 90 -12.38 -11.73 7.52
N MET A 91 -11.72 -11.22 8.56
CA MET A 91 -10.46 -11.78 9.04
C MET A 91 -10.74 -12.77 10.16
N MET A 92 -10.12 -13.94 10.10
CA MET A 92 -10.29 -15.05 11.03
C MET A 92 -8.92 -15.50 11.56
N LEU A 93 -8.78 -15.55 12.89
CA LEU A 93 -7.66 -16.22 13.55
C LEU A 93 -8.07 -17.66 13.90
N HIS A 94 -7.28 -18.61 13.44
CA HIS A 94 -7.39 -20.02 13.75
C HIS A 94 -6.26 -20.41 14.69
N HIS A 95 -6.59 -20.98 15.85
CA HIS A 95 -5.62 -21.44 16.84
C HIS A 95 -6.19 -22.67 17.57
N GLN A 96 -5.48 -23.80 17.52
CA GLN A 96 -5.88 -25.03 18.22
C GLN A 96 -7.34 -25.43 18.00
N GLY A 97 -7.81 -25.37 16.74
CA GLY A 97 -9.19 -25.68 16.36
C GLY A 97 -10.23 -24.60 16.70
N ARG A 98 -9.85 -23.54 17.43
CA ARG A 98 -10.70 -22.37 17.67
C ARG A 98 -10.64 -21.40 16.50
N LYS A 99 -11.76 -20.72 16.26
CA LYS A 99 -11.96 -19.73 15.21
C LYS A 99 -12.40 -18.42 15.85
N ILE A 100 -11.60 -17.37 15.72
CA ILE A 100 -11.85 -16.04 16.29
C ILE A 100 -11.99 -15.03 15.15
N ARG A 101 -13.15 -14.40 15.03
CA ARG A 101 -13.38 -13.33 14.03
C ARG A 101 -12.70 -12.05 14.52
N LEU A 102 -11.83 -11.50 13.69
CA LEU A 102 -11.06 -10.28 13.97
C LEU A 102 -11.74 -9.02 13.42
N GLY A 103 -12.92 -9.16 12.81
CA GLY A 103 -13.68 -8.09 12.18
C GLY A 103 -14.06 -8.41 10.74
N ASP A 104 -14.91 -7.57 10.16
CA ASP A 104 -15.19 -7.56 8.72
C ASP A 104 -14.18 -6.68 7.96
N GLY A 105 -14.23 -6.72 6.62
CA GLY A 105 -13.29 -5.99 5.78
C GLY A 105 -13.31 -4.47 6.00
N GLU A 106 -14.43 -3.91 6.45
CA GLU A 106 -14.61 -2.48 6.71
C GLU A 106 -13.85 -2.04 7.98
N HIS A 107 -13.86 -2.87 9.01
CA HIS A 107 -13.21 -2.57 10.30
C HIS A 107 -11.87 -3.28 10.51
N ALA A 108 -11.43 -4.11 9.57
CA ALA A 108 -10.20 -4.92 9.65
C ALA A 108 -8.95 -4.08 9.98
N THR A 109 -8.85 -2.84 9.50
CA THR A 109 -7.72 -1.94 9.79
C THR A 109 -7.70 -1.50 11.26
N ALA A 110 -8.87 -1.17 11.84
CA ALA A 110 -8.97 -0.73 13.23
C ALA A 110 -8.71 -1.90 14.19
N TYR A 111 -9.37 -3.04 13.96
CA TYR A 111 -9.19 -4.24 14.80
C TYR A 111 -7.83 -4.90 14.60
N GLY A 112 -7.26 -4.86 13.39
CA GLY A 112 -5.91 -5.35 13.10
C GLY A 112 -4.83 -4.57 13.87
N ARG A 113 -4.97 -3.25 13.98
CA ARG A 113 -4.08 -2.42 14.80
C ARG A 113 -4.19 -2.74 16.29
N VAL A 114 -5.41 -2.91 16.79
CA VAL A 114 -5.65 -3.27 18.20
C VAL A 114 -5.07 -4.66 18.52
N LEU A 115 -5.27 -5.65 17.65
CA LEU A 115 -4.71 -6.99 17.81
C LEU A 115 -3.17 -6.97 17.75
N ALA A 116 -2.59 -6.24 16.79
CA ALA A 116 -1.13 -6.12 16.68
C ALA A 116 -0.54 -5.45 17.93
N ALA A 117 -1.18 -4.38 18.43
CA ALA A 117 -0.77 -3.71 19.66
C ALA A 117 -0.88 -4.64 20.89
N ALA A 118 -1.96 -5.43 20.99
CA ALA A 118 -2.13 -6.38 22.08
C ALA A 118 -1.07 -7.51 22.05
N LEU A 119 -0.77 -8.06 20.86
CA LEU A 119 0.27 -9.07 20.70
C LEU A 119 1.66 -8.51 21.00
N LEU A 120 1.98 -7.29 20.54
CA LEU A 120 3.23 -6.61 20.88
C LEU A 120 3.36 -6.36 22.38
N ALA A 121 2.29 -5.95 23.05
CA ALA A 121 2.29 -5.75 24.50
C ALA A 121 2.53 -7.07 25.27
N LEU A 122 1.97 -8.18 24.79
CA LEU A 122 2.17 -9.51 25.39
C LEU A 122 3.56 -10.10 25.11
N ALA A 123 4.14 -9.81 23.94
CA ALA A 123 5.45 -10.29 23.52
C ALA A 123 6.61 -9.42 24.03
N SER A 124 6.32 -8.22 24.52
CA SER A 124 7.33 -7.35 25.12
C SER A 124 7.81 -7.96 26.44
N PRO A 125 9.13 -7.97 26.73
CA PRO A 125 9.63 -8.41 28.01
C PRO A 125 8.97 -7.58 29.11
N GLN A 126 8.40 -8.27 30.11
CA GLN A 126 7.85 -7.58 31.28
C GLN A 126 9.00 -6.88 32.03
N PRO A 127 8.74 -5.68 32.61
CA PRO A 127 9.71 -4.99 33.43
C PRO A 127 10.13 -5.81 34.66
#